data_AF-A0AAW2NHM2-F1
#
_entry.id   AF-A0AAW2NHM2-F1
#
_cell.length_a   1.000
_cell.length_b   1.000
_cell.length_c   1.000
_cell.angle_alpha   90.00
_cell.angle_beta   90.00
_cell.angle_gamma   90.00
#
_symmetry.space_group_name_H-M   'P 1'
#
loop_
_entity.id
_entity.type
_entity.pdbx_description
1 polymer ?
#
loop_
_entity_poly.entity_id
_entity_poly.type
_entity_poly.pdbx_seq_one_letter_code
_entity_poly.pdbx_strand_id
1 'polypeptide(L)'
;MAVIAKGKRPHVLAVPFPAQGHVTPLMKLSRLIANHGIKTRKIRKRTASIPDGLPPDDDRNDAFKLTESLRSTMAASLTDLINKINSSNSDEKVSCIVADLTVGWVLEVAERMGAEPVGFVPTSAASLQ
;
A
#
# COMPACT_ATOMS: atom_id res chain seq x y z
N MET A 1 13.57 7.71 -12.24
CA MET A 1 12.57 8.30 -13.16
C MET A 1 11.69 7.17 -13.64
N ALA A 2 10.50 6.98 -13.05
CA ALA A 2 9.58 5.93 -13.49
C ALA A 2 8.99 6.32 -14.85
N VAL A 3 9.41 5.63 -15.91
CA VAL A 3 8.86 5.81 -17.26
C VAL A 3 7.53 5.06 -17.30
N ILE A 4 6.40 5.79 -17.23
CA ILE A 4 5.08 5.20 -17.41
C ILE A 4 4.94 4.84 -18.90
N ALA A 5 4.83 3.54 -19.21
CA ALA A 5 4.60 3.07 -20.57
C ALA A 5 3.34 3.72 -21.16
N LYS A 6 3.49 4.36 -22.34
CA LYS A 6 2.40 5.01 -23.09
C LYS A 6 1.22 4.04 -23.26
N GLY A 7 0.09 4.35 -22.62
CA GLY A 7 -1.19 3.66 -22.83
C GLY A 7 -1.86 3.06 -21.59
N LYS A 8 -1.13 2.76 -20.51
CA LYS A 8 -1.71 2.19 -19.28
C LYS A 8 -2.01 3.25 -18.24
N ARG A 9 -3.14 3.13 -17.54
CA ARG A 9 -3.50 4.05 -16.46
C ARG A 9 -2.62 3.72 -15.24
N PRO A 10 -1.83 4.65 -14.71
CA PRO A 10 -1.09 4.40 -13.48
C PRO A 10 -2.10 4.13 -12.36
N HIS A 11 -2.01 2.94 -11.77
CA HIS A 11 -2.79 2.51 -10.62
C HIS A 11 -1.82 2.26 -9.48
N VAL A 12 -1.95 3.08 -8.44
CA VAL A 12 -1.09 3.06 -7.25
C VAL A 12 -1.90 2.49 -6.09
N LEU A 13 -1.38 1.44 -5.46
CA LEU A 13 -1.91 0.92 -4.21
C LEU A 13 -1.07 1.47 -3.05
N ALA A 14 -1.70 2.05 -2.04
CA ALA A 14 -1.02 2.53 -0.85
C ALA A 14 -1.38 1.64 0.35
N VAL A 15 -0.37 1.11 1.04
CA VAL A 15 -0.53 0.17 2.15
C VAL A 15 0.10 0.76 3.41
N PRO A 16 -0.69 1.43 4.28
CA PRO A 16 -0.19 1.97 5.53
C PRO A 16 -0.05 0.87 6.59
N PHE A 17 0.81 1.10 7.58
CA PHE A 17 0.75 0.36 8.83
C PHE A 17 -0.44 0.87 9.68
N PRO A 18 -1.29 -0.02 10.21
CA PRO A 18 -2.52 0.37 10.91
C PRO A 18 -2.25 0.80 12.36
N ALA A 19 -1.35 1.78 12.54
CA ALA A 19 -1.04 2.37 13.84
C ALA A 19 -1.03 3.91 13.79
N GLN A 20 -1.07 4.51 14.99
CA GLN A 20 -1.05 5.96 15.14
C GLN A 20 0.21 6.55 14.53
N GLY A 21 0.06 7.62 13.75
CA GLY A 21 1.17 8.30 13.08
C GLY A 21 1.53 7.75 11.70
N HIS A 22 1.04 6.57 11.30
CA HIS A 22 1.39 5.96 10.01
C HIS A 22 0.35 6.21 8.91
N VAL A 23 -0.94 6.04 9.24
CA VAL A 23 -2.05 6.12 8.27
C VAL A 23 -2.19 7.52 7.66
N THR A 24 -2.19 8.57 8.48
CA THR A 24 -2.44 9.94 8.01
C THR A 24 -1.36 10.46 7.05
N PRO A 25 -0.05 10.32 7.34
CA PRO A 25 0.99 10.73 6.41
C PRO A 25 0.91 10.02 5.05
N LEU A 26 0.70 8.70 5.03
CA LEU A 26 0.59 7.96 3.77
C LEU A 26 -0.66 8.37 2.99
N MET A 27 -1.81 8.56 3.65
CA MET A 27 -3.03 9.06 3.01
C MET A 27 -2.86 10.47 2.42
N LYS A 28 -2.12 11.36 3.11
CA LYS A 28 -1.76 12.68 2.57
C LYS A 28 -0.88 12.55 1.33
N LEU A 29 0.13 11.67 1.35
CA LEU A 29 0.96 11.37 0.19
C LEU A 29 0.11 10.83 -0.97
N SER A 30 -0.77 9.87 -0.74
CA SER A 30 -1.67 9.32 -1.76
C SER A 30 -2.55 10.40 -2.38
N ARG A 31 -3.03 11.37 -1.58
CA ARG A 31 -3.78 12.53 -2.08
C ARG A 31 -2.91 13.43 -2.95
N LEU A 32 -1.66 13.68 -2.58
CA LEU A 32 -0.73 14.47 -3.37
C LEU A 32 -0.42 13.80 -4.71
N ILE A 33 -0.14 12.50 -4.71
CA ILE A 33 0.06 11.69 -5.92
C ILE A 33 -1.18 11.76 -6.82
N ALA A 34 -2.36 11.57 -6.23
CA ALA A 34 -3.64 11.62 -6.95
C ALA A 34 -3.97 13.01 -7.53
N ASN A 35 -3.38 14.09 -6.99
CA ASN A 35 -3.64 15.46 -7.43
C ASN A 35 -2.57 15.98 -8.40
N HIS A 36 -1.30 15.57 -8.25
CA HIS A 36 -0.18 16.05 -9.06
C HIS A 36 0.08 15.20 -10.32
N GLY A 37 -0.36 13.94 -10.34
CA GLY A 37 -0.01 13.01 -11.40
C GLY A 37 -0.63 13.30 -12.77
N ILE A 38 -1.80 13.94 -12.86
CA ILE A 38 -2.48 14.18 -14.15
C ILE A 38 -3.38 15.43 -14.05
N LYS A 39 -2.92 16.58 -14.55
CA LYS A 39 -3.64 17.88 -14.55
C LYS A 39 -5.02 17.86 -15.25
N THR A 40 -5.40 16.78 -15.93
CA THR A 40 -6.62 16.70 -16.74
C THR A 40 -7.54 15.51 -16.42
N ARG A 41 -7.20 14.64 -15.43
CA ARG A 41 -7.97 13.41 -15.17
C ARG A 41 -8.32 13.22 -13.70
N LYS A 42 -9.63 13.09 -13.40
CA LYS A 42 -10.15 12.73 -12.08
C LYS A 42 -9.63 11.36 -11.65
N ILE A 43 -8.73 11.32 -10.66
CA ILE A 43 -8.23 10.08 -10.07
C ILE A 43 -9.31 9.48 -9.15
N ARG A 44 -9.70 8.22 -9.41
CA ARG A 44 -10.68 7.50 -8.59
C ARG A 44 -9.97 6.95 -7.35
N LYS A 45 -10.36 7.42 -6.17
CA LYS A 45 -9.88 6.91 -4.89
C LYS A 45 -10.82 5.79 -4.44
N ARG A 46 -10.25 4.64 -4.09
CA ARG A 46 -10.97 3.51 -3.49
C ARG A 46 -10.22 3.08 -2.24
N THR A 47 -10.97 2.76 -1.19
CA THR A 47 -10.44 2.19 0.06
C THR A 47 -10.92 0.76 0.16
N ALA A 48 -10.05 -0.14 0.59
CA ALA A 48 -10.38 -1.51 0.92
C ALA A 48 -9.96 -1.76 2.38
N SER A 49 -10.75 -2.53 3.11
CA SER A 49 -10.38 -3.03 4.43
C SER A 49 -9.77 -4.41 4.29
N ILE A 50 -8.70 -4.66 5.02
CA ILE A 50 -8.05 -5.98 5.11
C ILE A 50 -7.99 -6.33 6.61
N PRO A 51 -8.36 -7.56 7.02
CA PRO A 51 -8.27 -7.96 8.41
C PRO A 51 -6.83 -7.90 8.92
N ASP A 52 -6.67 -7.42 10.16
CA ASP A 52 -5.38 -7.33 10.87
C ASP A 52 -4.93 -8.67 11.46
N GLY A 53 -5.83 -9.66 11.49
CA GLY A 53 -5.59 -11.01 12.00
C GLY A 53 -5.64 -11.12 13.52
N LEU A 54 -5.93 -10.03 14.25
CA LEU A 54 -6.02 -10.05 15.71
C LEU A 54 -7.46 -10.28 16.19
N PRO A 55 -7.67 -11.05 17.27
CA PRO A 55 -8.96 -11.15 17.96
C PRO A 55 -9.54 -9.77 18.33
N PRO A 56 -10.87 -9.60 18.41
CA PRO A 56 -11.49 -8.31 18.74
C PRO A 56 -11.03 -7.70 20.07
N ASP A 57 -10.68 -8.52 21.06
CA ASP A 57 -10.30 -8.06 22.41
C ASP A 57 -8.79 -7.85 22.60
N ASP A 58 -7.97 -8.13 21.58
CA ASP A 58 -6.51 -8.04 21.68
C ASP A 58 -6.02 -6.57 21.63
N ASP A 59 -4.89 -6.29 22.27
CA ASP A 59 -4.29 -4.95 22.27
C ASP A 59 -3.58 -4.65 20.94
N ARG A 60 -4.09 -3.66 20.19
CA ARG A 60 -3.49 -3.19 18.92
C ARG A 60 -2.26 -2.30 19.13
N ASN A 61 -1.95 -1.90 20.36
CA ASN A 61 -0.75 -1.11 20.65
C ASN A 61 0.51 -1.97 20.78
N ASP A 62 0.38 -3.29 20.90
CA ASP A 62 1.50 -4.21 20.80
C ASP A 62 1.95 -4.32 19.33
N ALA A 63 2.88 -3.43 18.96
CA ALA A 63 3.38 -3.31 17.60
C ALA A 63 4.00 -4.63 17.08
N PHE A 64 4.59 -5.45 17.97
CA PHE A 64 5.18 -6.72 17.56
C PHE A 64 4.10 -7.73 17.19
N LYS A 65 3.11 -7.95 18.07
CA LYS A 65 1.99 -8.85 17.77
C LYS A 65 1.19 -8.42 16.54
N LEU A 66 0.92 -7.11 16.43
CA LEU A 66 0.22 -6.56 15.29
C LEU A 66 1.00 -6.79 14.00
N THR A 67 2.32 -6.51 13.98
CA THR A 67 3.16 -6.72 12.80
C THR A 67 3.22 -8.19 12.39
N GLU A 68 3.32 -9.10 13.36
CA GLU A 68 3.34 -10.55 13.10
C GLU A 68 2.01 -11.04 12.51
N SER A 69 0.89 -10.62 13.09
CA SER A 69 -0.45 -11.00 12.63
C SER A 69 -0.80 -10.44 11.26
N LEU A 70 -0.39 -9.19 10.99
CA LEU A 70 -0.50 -8.59 9.67
C LEU A 70 0.28 -9.40 8.64
N ARG A 71 1.52 -9.81 8.94
CA ARG A 71 2.31 -10.61 8.00
C ARG A 71 1.62 -11.94 7.65
N SER A 72 1.02 -12.63 8.62
CA SER A 72 0.40 -13.94 8.40
C SER A 72 -0.97 -13.83 7.69
N THR A 73 -1.79 -12.85 8.06
CA THR A 73 -3.17 -12.71 7.57
C THR A 73 -3.28 -11.77 6.38
N MET A 74 -2.60 -10.63 6.44
CA MET A 74 -2.70 -9.58 5.43
C MET A 74 -1.98 -9.97 4.14
N ALA A 75 -0.93 -10.79 4.17
CA ALA A 75 -0.20 -11.18 2.96
C ALA A 75 -1.07 -11.94 1.95
N ALA A 76 -1.83 -12.94 2.40
CA ALA A 76 -2.77 -13.68 1.56
C ALA A 76 -3.88 -12.76 1.03
N SER A 77 -4.54 -12.04 1.95
CA SER A 77 -5.65 -11.14 1.62
C SER A 77 -5.25 -10.01 0.67
N LEU A 78 -4.04 -9.45 0.82
CA LEU A 78 -3.50 -8.41 -0.04
C LEU A 78 -3.20 -8.96 -1.44
N THR A 79 -2.61 -10.15 -1.53
CA THR A 79 -2.34 -10.81 -2.80
C THR A 79 -3.63 -11.08 -3.56
N ASP A 80 -4.66 -11.60 -2.88
CA ASP A 80 -5.98 -11.83 -3.45
C ASP A 80 -6.63 -10.54 -3.92
N LEU A 81 -6.51 -9.46 -3.14
CA LEU A 81 -7.00 -8.14 -3.52
C LEU A 81 -6.31 -7.62 -4.79
N ILE A 82 -4.98 -7.72 -4.88
CA ILE A 82 -4.22 -7.29 -6.05
C ILE A 82 -4.62 -8.13 -7.28
N ASN A 83 -4.74 -9.44 -7.13
CA ASN A 83 -5.21 -10.34 -8.19
C ASN A 83 -6.60 -9.96 -8.68
N LYS A 84 -7.54 -9.71 -7.75
CA LYS A 84 -8.89 -9.28 -8.08
C LYS A 84 -8.91 -7.95 -8.82
N ILE A 85 -8.09 -6.98 -8.41
CA ILE A 85 -7.94 -5.70 -9.09
C ILE A 85 -7.41 -5.91 -10.51
N ASN A 86 -6.33 -6.69 -10.66
CA ASN A 86 -5.68 -6.92 -11.95
C ASN A 86 -6.56 -7.69 -12.95
N SER A 87 -7.43 -8.57 -12.46
CA SER A 87 -8.38 -9.34 -13.28
C SER A 87 -9.65 -8.57 -13.62
N SER A 88 -10.02 -7.55 -12.84
CA SER A 88 -11.26 -6.79 -13.05
C SER A 88 -11.18 -5.83 -14.24
N ASN A 89 -10.00 -5.31 -14.58
CA ASN A 89 -9.82 -4.40 -15.72
C ASN A 89 -8.37 -4.41 -16.22
N SER A 90 -8.17 -4.79 -17.49
CA SER A 90 -6.84 -4.89 -18.12
C SER A 90 -6.09 -3.56 -18.15
N ASP A 91 -6.80 -2.43 -18.14
CA ASP A 91 -6.23 -1.08 -18.27
C ASP A 91 -5.91 -0.43 -16.92
N GLU A 92 -6.33 -1.04 -15.81
CA GLU A 92 -6.16 -0.55 -14.43
C GLU A 92 -5.41 -1.56 -13.54
N LYS A 93 -4.45 -2.30 -14.12
CA LYS A 93 -3.55 -3.15 -13.34
C LYS A 93 -2.72 -2.32 -12.36
N VAL A 94 -2.53 -2.85 -11.15
CA VAL A 94 -1.66 -2.24 -10.14
C VAL A 94 -0.25 -2.15 -10.71
N SER A 95 0.23 -0.93 -10.87
CA SER A 95 1.53 -0.63 -11.49
C SER A 95 2.60 -0.25 -10.47
N CYS A 96 2.17 0.19 -9.28
CA CYS A 96 3.05 0.63 -8.20
C CYS A 96 2.36 0.38 -6.86
N ILE A 97 3.13 -0.07 -5.88
CA ILE A 97 2.68 -0.25 -4.50
C ILE A 97 3.57 0.59 -3.60
N VAL A 98 2.95 1.55 -2.90
CA VAL A 98 3.62 2.36 -1.87
C VAL A 98 3.28 1.76 -0.52
N ALA A 99 4.26 1.22 0.18
CA ALA A 99 4.08 0.54 1.46
C ALA A 99 4.84 1.23 2.58
N ASP A 100 4.23 1.28 3.76
CA ASP A 100 4.94 1.63 4.99
C ASP A 100 6.05 0.60 5.29
N LEU A 101 7.25 1.04 5.66
CA LEU A 101 8.36 0.11 5.90
C LEU A 101 8.15 -0.82 7.09
N THR A 102 7.28 -0.49 8.05
CA THR A 102 6.93 -1.45 9.12
C THR A 102 6.16 -2.67 8.59
N VAL A 103 5.53 -2.56 7.42
CA VAL A 103 5.01 -3.68 6.62
C VAL A 103 5.87 -3.93 5.38
N GLY A 104 7.19 -3.85 5.53
CA GLY A 104 8.16 -3.97 4.44
C GLY A 104 8.05 -5.26 3.61
N TRP A 105 7.48 -6.33 4.16
CA TRP A 105 7.17 -7.56 3.41
C TRP A 105 6.22 -7.32 2.21
N VAL A 106 5.45 -6.23 2.22
CA VAL A 106 4.59 -5.82 1.09
C VAL A 106 5.41 -5.48 -0.16
N LEU A 107 6.66 -5.03 0.01
CA LEU A 107 7.54 -4.73 -1.13
C LEU A 107 7.86 -6.00 -1.93
N GLU A 108 8.13 -7.11 -1.25
CA GLU A 108 8.34 -8.41 -1.91
C GLU A 108 7.08 -8.90 -2.63
N VAL A 109 5.90 -8.69 -2.02
CA VAL A 109 4.61 -8.97 -2.70
C VAL A 109 4.46 -8.11 -3.95
N ALA A 110 4.83 -6.83 -3.90
CA ALA A 110 4.76 -5.94 -5.06
C ALA A 110 5.63 -6.45 -6.23
N GLU A 111 6.88 -6.85 -5.93
CA GLU A 111 7.80 -7.41 -6.93
C GLU A 111 7.24 -8.67 -7.57
N ARG A 112 6.75 -9.62 -6.76
CA ARG A 112 6.11 -10.87 -7.24
C ARG A 112 4.90 -10.59 -8.13
N MET A 113 4.17 -9.52 -7.85
CA MET A 113 2.99 -9.10 -8.61
C MET A 113 3.34 -8.24 -9.84
N GLY A 114 4.63 -7.98 -10.10
CA GLY A 114 5.10 -7.18 -11.22
C GLY A 114 4.79 -5.68 -11.09
N ALA A 115 4.61 -5.19 -9.87
CA ALA A 115 4.38 -3.79 -9.56
C ALA A 115 5.64 -3.15 -8.96
N GLU A 116 5.86 -1.86 -9.23
CA GLU A 116 6.99 -1.11 -8.68
C GLU A 116 6.88 -0.99 -7.15
N PRO A 117 7.83 -1.53 -6.35
CA PRO A 117 7.83 -1.39 -4.91
C PRO A 117 8.36 -0.01 -4.49
N VAL A 118 7.61 0.70 -3.64
CA VAL A 118 8.04 1.98 -3.09
C VAL A 118 7.88 1.96 -1.57
N GLY A 119 9.00 2.10 -0.85
CA GLY A 119 8.99 2.26 0.60
C GLY A 119 8.59 3.67 1.04
N PHE A 120 7.79 3.76 2.09
CA PHE A 120 7.41 5.00 2.75
C PHE A 120 7.71 4.89 4.25
N VAL A 121 8.35 5.91 4.81
CA VAL A 121 8.69 5.97 6.23
C VAL A 121 8.09 7.25 6.79
N PRO A 122 7.04 7.17 7.63
CA PRO A 122 6.47 8.35 8.29
C PRO A 122 7.28 8.80 9.51
N THR A 123 8.23 8.00 9.99
CA THR A 123 9.09 8.32 11.13
C THR A 123 10.23 9.27 10.73
N SER A 124 11.00 9.72 11.72
CA SER A 124 12.15 10.60 11.49
C SER A 124 13.16 9.97 10.53
N ALA A 125 13.71 10.76 9.61
CA ALA A 125 14.81 10.31 8.75
C ALA A 125 16.05 9.84 9.55
N ALA A 126 16.24 10.36 10.77
CA ALA A 126 17.29 9.91 11.67
C ALA A 126 17.11 8.46 12.16
N SER A 127 15.91 7.90 12.07
CA SER A 127 15.63 6.51 12.44
C SER A 127 16.09 5.49 11.38
N LEU A 128 16.65 5.95 10.25
CA LEU A 128 17.14 5.12 9.15
C LEU A 128 18.68 5.11 9.02
N GLN A 129 19.39 5.60 10.04
CA GLN A 129 20.86 5.65 10.06
C GLN A 129 21.51 4.30 10.35
#